data_AF-A0A9W8IKM1-F1
#
_entry.id   AF-A0A9W8IKM1-F1
#
_cell.length_a   1.000
_cell.length_b   1.000
_cell.length_c   1.000
_cell.angle_alpha   90.00
_cell.angle_beta   90.00
_cell.angle_gamma   90.00
#
_symmetry.space_group_name_H-M   'P 1'
#
loop_
_entity.id
_entity.type
_entity.pdbx_description
1 polymer ?
#
loop_
_entity_poly.entity_id
_entity_poly.type
_entity_poly.pdbx_seq_one_letter_code
_entity_poly.pdbx_strand_id
1 'polypeptide(L)'
;MPHTNYTQQTADSVCNHFSTTTGTSTPVSGRETDTLERPTSSESSNSDESTLGGQTMAPAVWSYGCPAGLACKAVKQWAAGADMPSYTSTVNWDEPVSETDFLYRQQLSQLRQSKCGKAKRLSIFDFDNTLFKSPRANPRLWDQRLIGMLQSTDLGWFQDSRTLSAPYLQYTDDHWILPIEELVQVESERDDTLVVLLTGRSHHAYRDLVLELISRRPHLRFDIIILKETLTRQSPLVSQVGFDTLDKETPPAPLTFDYKMGVVEDAIAAFPEIKEIAMWDDRAHHCERMQLYLDALQLRHAERIAKAEVYHVPPQTTFMDEDNERKLVYALVNEHNERMAAAAKRRVALGISRAGDNEPLPVGSLVMKQYASYTGVFLTRSSRVLLRRHVRCPQNWSSAADHMTLTLGPADPEELAQSLGAALGDSVELIVDSIGTIANAVVAVRVSQIQTKTKQQATSALSQEPLYITVAYNEPAGFRSSYAKNIARWKPLRSGTLVLRGVLGEHILTTASIVAPEVVVDEVKIGGLVCQQWPELKGRDIGTAVASVRQKMADQGVENNEQNRGKIVDIVSSLF
;
A
#
# COMPACT_ATOMS: atom_id res chain seq x y z
N MET A 1 -29.90 36.32 -21.64
CA MET A 1 -29.45 37.71 -21.42
C MET A 1 -29.87 38.15 -20.02
N PRO A 2 -29.11 39.05 -19.36
CA PRO A 2 -27.78 39.53 -19.75
C PRO A 2 -26.68 38.47 -19.49
N HIS A 3 -25.42 38.81 -19.78
CA HIS A 3 -24.23 38.03 -19.46
C HIS A 3 -23.31 38.86 -18.56
N THR A 4 -22.52 38.20 -17.72
CA THR A 4 -21.32 38.79 -17.09
C THR A 4 -20.12 37.89 -17.36
N ASN A 5 -19.08 38.46 -17.98
CA ASN A 5 -17.85 37.75 -18.30
C ASN A 5 -16.90 37.78 -17.10
N TYR A 6 -16.06 36.74 -16.96
CA TYR A 6 -14.83 36.83 -16.15
C TYR A 6 -13.61 36.75 -17.07
N THR A 7 -12.80 37.80 -17.02
CA THR A 7 -11.62 37.97 -17.90
C THR A 7 -10.40 37.26 -17.31
N GLN A 8 -9.67 36.52 -18.13
CA GLN A 8 -8.33 36.03 -17.76
C GLN A 8 -7.34 37.21 -17.75
N GLN A 9 -6.48 37.27 -16.74
CA GLN A 9 -5.27 38.09 -16.78
C GLN A 9 -4.03 37.19 -16.83
N THR A 10 -3.16 37.46 -17.79
CA THR A 10 -1.83 36.88 -17.93
C THR A 10 -0.83 37.61 -17.03
N ALA A 11 0.18 36.89 -16.55
CA ALA A 11 1.36 37.47 -15.91
C ALA A 11 2.61 36.79 -16.49
N ASP A 12 3.52 37.59 -17.04
CA ASP A 12 4.64 37.12 -17.84
C ASP A 12 5.94 36.87 -17.05
N SER A 13 6.77 35.99 -17.63
CA SER A 13 8.24 36.04 -17.65
C SER A 13 8.99 36.67 -16.46
N VAL A 14 9.67 35.81 -15.68
CA VAL A 14 11.03 36.09 -15.22
C VAL A 14 11.95 34.93 -15.60
N CYS A 15 12.73 35.12 -16.66
CA CYS A 15 13.88 34.25 -16.95
C CYS A 15 14.99 34.50 -15.94
N ASN A 16 15.76 33.46 -15.59
CA ASN A 16 17.06 33.63 -14.95
C ASN A 16 18.08 32.65 -15.55
N HIS A 17 19.27 33.13 -15.87
CA HIS A 17 20.31 32.32 -16.51
C HIS A 17 21.04 31.44 -15.51
N PHE A 18 21.46 30.25 -15.95
CA PHE A 18 22.70 29.65 -15.45
C PHE A 18 23.52 29.10 -16.62
N SER A 19 24.74 29.60 -16.76
CA SER A 19 25.66 29.26 -17.84
C SER A 19 26.28 27.89 -17.63
N THR A 20 26.46 27.13 -18.71
CA THR A 20 27.35 25.95 -18.72
C THR A 20 28.44 26.16 -19.78
N THR A 21 29.68 25.88 -19.39
CA THR A 21 30.88 26.26 -20.15
C THR A 21 31.18 25.28 -21.28
N THR A 22 31.76 25.79 -22.37
CA THR A 22 32.16 24.99 -23.53
C THR A 22 33.34 24.05 -23.21
N GLY A 23 33.20 22.76 -23.52
CA GLY A 23 34.30 21.79 -23.56
C GLY A 23 34.45 21.22 -24.97
N THR A 24 35.63 21.33 -25.56
CA THR A 24 35.90 20.96 -26.97
C THR A 24 36.46 19.55 -27.12
N SER A 25 36.03 18.84 -28.17
CA SER A 25 36.80 17.78 -28.82
C SER A 25 36.36 17.62 -30.29
N THR A 26 37.30 17.28 -31.16
CA THR A 26 37.13 17.15 -32.61
C THR A 26 37.33 15.69 -33.07
N PRO A 27 36.83 15.30 -34.27
CA PRO A 27 36.64 13.89 -34.61
C PRO A 27 37.84 13.21 -35.28
N VAL A 28 37.80 11.87 -35.30
CA VAL A 28 38.64 10.99 -36.14
C VAL A 28 37.73 10.03 -36.91
N SER A 29 38.16 9.56 -38.10
CA SER A 29 37.33 8.88 -39.10
C SER A 29 37.92 7.57 -39.64
N GLY A 30 37.05 6.69 -40.16
CA GLY A 30 37.34 5.35 -40.74
C GLY A 30 36.16 4.40 -40.42
N ARG A 31 35.53 3.59 -41.31
CA ARG A 31 35.91 2.90 -42.56
C ARG A 31 37.09 1.92 -42.39
N GLU A 32 37.11 0.70 -42.93
CA GLU A 32 36.18 -0.21 -43.66
C GLU A 32 36.81 -1.65 -43.54
N THR A 33 36.25 -2.85 -43.86
CA THR A 33 35.18 -3.30 -44.78
C THR A 33 34.60 -4.68 -44.28
N ASP A 34 34.08 -5.55 -45.18
CA ASP A 34 33.59 -6.95 -45.00
C ASP A 34 34.68 -7.98 -44.52
N THR A 35 34.48 -9.30 -44.31
CA THR A 35 33.63 -10.32 -45.01
C THR A 35 33.44 -11.65 -44.22
N LEU A 36 32.67 -12.58 -44.82
CA LEU A 36 32.51 -14.05 -44.67
C LEU A 36 33.65 -14.84 -43.97
N GLU A 37 33.47 -16.07 -43.42
CA GLU A 37 32.60 -17.18 -43.88
C GLU A 37 32.26 -18.24 -42.79
N ARG A 38 31.51 -19.31 -43.15
CA ARG A 38 31.27 -20.52 -42.33
C ARG A 38 32.33 -21.61 -42.59
N PRO A 39 32.40 -22.65 -41.75
CA PRO A 39 32.04 -23.98 -42.30
C PRO A 39 31.02 -24.76 -41.46
N THR A 40 30.63 -25.94 -41.97
CA THR A 40 29.66 -26.90 -41.40
C THR A 40 30.32 -28.29 -41.22
N SER A 41 29.53 -29.34 -40.88
CA SER A 41 29.93 -30.75 -40.68
C SER A 41 30.58 -31.06 -39.31
N SER A 42 30.42 -32.26 -38.72
CA SER A 42 29.45 -33.35 -38.96
C SER A 42 29.33 -34.27 -37.74
N GLU A 43 28.41 -35.23 -37.82
CA GLU A 43 28.11 -36.28 -36.84
C GLU A 43 29.32 -37.11 -36.39
N SER A 44 29.31 -37.53 -35.13
CA SER A 44 29.57 -38.93 -34.77
C SER A 44 29.10 -39.22 -33.34
N SER A 45 28.56 -40.42 -33.11
CA SER A 45 28.15 -40.93 -31.80
C SER A 45 29.33 -41.55 -31.05
N ASN A 46 29.29 -41.48 -29.72
CA ASN A 46 29.54 -42.65 -28.86
C ASN A 46 28.97 -42.43 -27.46
N SER A 47 28.67 -43.53 -26.77
CA SER A 47 28.46 -43.56 -25.33
C SER A 47 29.80 -43.44 -24.58
N ASP A 48 29.76 -43.02 -23.32
CA ASP A 48 30.05 -43.91 -22.18
C ASP A 48 29.84 -43.16 -20.85
N GLU A 49 29.91 -43.88 -19.73
CA GLU A 49 29.55 -43.40 -18.40
C GLU A 49 30.63 -42.51 -17.76
N SER A 50 30.23 -41.48 -17.00
CA SER A 50 30.63 -41.30 -15.58
C SER A 50 30.24 -39.94 -14.97
N THR A 51 29.99 -39.96 -13.65
CA THR A 51 30.09 -38.82 -12.71
C THR A 51 29.54 -37.45 -13.15
N LEU A 52 28.22 -37.24 -12.96
CA LEU A 52 27.67 -35.90 -12.76
C LEU A 52 28.04 -35.38 -11.35
N GLY A 53 29.10 -34.57 -11.27
CA GLY A 53 29.37 -33.76 -10.08
C GLY A 53 28.32 -32.67 -9.92
N GLY A 54 27.67 -32.58 -8.76
CA GLY A 54 26.60 -31.62 -8.51
C GLY A 54 27.11 -30.17 -8.48
N GLN A 55 26.87 -29.42 -9.57
CA GLN A 55 26.98 -27.97 -9.55
C GLN A 55 25.73 -27.38 -8.88
N THR A 56 25.90 -26.85 -7.68
CA THR A 56 24.88 -26.06 -6.99
C THR A 56 24.63 -24.77 -7.77
N MET A 57 23.47 -24.67 -8.43
CA MET A 57 23.01 -23.38 -8.95
C MET A 57 22.65 -22.48 -7.78
N ALA A 58 23.47 -21.46 -7.52
CA ALA A 58 23.08 -20.37 -6.63
C ALA A 58 21.86 -19.65 -7.25
N PRO A 59 20.75 -19.45 -6.50
CA PRO A 59 19.60 -18.73 -7.02
C PRO A 59 20.00 -17.27 -7.33
N ALA A 60 19.41 -16.70 -8.38
CA ALA A 60 19.71 -15.33 -8.81
C ALA A 60 19.17 -14.32 -7.79
N VAL A 61 20.00 -13.91 -6.83
CA VAL A 61 19.67 -12.91 -5.81
C VAL A 61 19.44 -11.55 -6.45
N TRP A 62 18.24 -11.00 -6.28
CA TRP A 62 17.82 -9.71 -6.84
C TRP A 62 18.38 -8.53 -6.04
N SER A 63 19.71 -8.36 -6.06
CA SER A 63 20.39 -7.25 -5.38
C SER A 63 20.12 -5.91 -6.09
N TYR A 64 19.12 -5.16 -5.62
CA TYR A 64 18.95 -3.76 -5.98
C TYR A 64 20.07 -2.93 -5.35
N GLY A 65 21.08 -2.56 -6.15
CA GLY A 65 22.19 -1.73 -5.69
C GLY A 65 21.74 -0.34 -5.24
N CYS A 66 21.79 -0.09 -3.92
CA CYS A 66 21.48 1.21 -3.34
C CYS A 66 22.45 2.30 -3.86
N PRO A 67 21.98 3.51 -4.24
CA PRO A 67 22.85 4.62 -4.64
C PRO A 67 23.74 5.12 -3.49
N ALA A 68 24.96 4.56 -3.42
CA ALA A 68 25.89 4.69 -2.29
C ALA A 68 26.22 6.12 -1.81
N GLY A 69 26.02 7.14 -2.67
CA GLY A 69 26.27 8.55 -2.32
C GLY A 69 25.21 9.22 -1.43
N LEU A 70 23.95 8.74 -1.44
CA LEU A 70 22.85 9.36 -0.69
C LEU A 70 22.68 8.75 0.71
N ALA A 71 22.59 7.42 0.78
CA ALA A 71 22.50 6.70 2.05
C ALA A 71 23.67 7.03 3.00
N CYS A 72 24.91 7.09 2.48
CA CYS A 72 26.09 7.40 3.28
C CYS A 72 26.06 8.81 3.92
N LYS A 73 25.33 9.78 3.34
CA LYS A 73 25.12 11.09 3.97
C LYS A 73 24.01 11.06 5.01
N ALA A 74 22.87 10.45 4.71
CA ALA A 74 21.76 10.32 5.66
C ALA A 74 22.19 9.55 6.92
N VAL A 75 22.79 8.37 6.75
CA VAL A 75 23.31 7.54 7.86
C VAL A 75 24.35 8.29 8.69
N LYS A 76 25.25 9.06 8.07
CA LYS A 76 26.25 9.86 8.81
C LYS A 76 25.66 11.08 9.54
N GLN A 77 24.61 11.71 9.01
CA GLN A 77 23.92 12.79 9.71
C GLN A 77 23.05 12.27 10.85
N TRP A 78 22.47 11.07 10.73
CA TRP A 78 21.67 10.44 11.79
C TRP A 78 22.53 9.81 12.89
N ALA A 79 23.61 9.09 12.53
CA ALA A 79 24.56 8.54 13.49
C ALA A 79 25.31 9.62 14.30
N ALA A 80 25.33 10.87 13.81
CA ALA A 80 25.87 12.03 14.52
C ALA A 80 24.81 12.82 15.34
N GLY A 81 23.55 12.35 15.40
CA GLY A 81 22.41 13.18 15.82
C GLY A 81 21.28 12.46 16.55
N ALA A 82 21.57 11.91 17.73
CA ALA A 82 20.70 11.73 18.91
C ALA A 82 19.31 11.02 18.86
N ASP A 83 18.61 10.96 17.73
CA ASP A 83 17.15 10.74 17.69
C ASP A 83 16.68 9.40 17.08
N MET A 84 17.58 8.45 16.82
CA MET A 84 17.16 7.09 16.42
C MET A 84 16.77 6.26 17.66
N PRO A 85 15.54 5.69 17.70
CA PRO A 85 15.13 4.85 18.84
C PRO A 85 16.06 3.65 19.03
N SER A 86 16.59 3.51 20.25
CA SER A 86 17.25 2.29 20.70
C SER A 86 16.19 1.39 21.32
N TYR A 87 16.03 0.18 20.78
CA TYR A 87 15.11 -0.82 21.34
C TYR A 87 15.82 -1.79 22.30
N THR A 88 17.11 -1.53 22.58
CA THR A 88 18.02 -2.19 23.53
C THR A 88 17.31 -3.06 24.56
N SER A 89 17.48 -4.38 24.40
CA SER A 89 16.96 -5.43 25.27
C SER A 89 17.02 -5.06 26.74
N THR A 90 15.85 -4.85 27.35
CA THR A 90 15.70 -4.65 28.80
C THR A 90 15.80 -5.96 29.59
N VAL A 91 15.87 -7.10 28.89
CA VAL A 91 15.98 -8.43 29.47
C VAL A 91 17.43 -8.73 29.85
N ASN A 92 17.68 -9.12 31.11
CA ASN A 92 18.92 -9.81 31.45
C ASN A 92 18.80 -11.29 31.03
N TRP A 93 19.36 -11.64 29.87
CA TRP A 93 19.25 -12.99 29.31
C TRP A 93 19.97 -14.08 30.11
N ASP A 94 20.85 -13.70 31.03
CA ASP A 94 21.55 -14.63 31.94
C ASP A 94 20.72 -14.96 33.20
N GLU A 95 19.60 -14.28 33.41
CA GLU A 95 18.58 -14.64 34.42
C GLU A 95 17.38 -15.34 33.76
N PRO A 96 16.56 -16.10 34.52
CA PRO A 96 15.31 -16.67 34.02
C PRO A 96 14.34 -15.56 33.56
N VAL A 97 13.96 -15.57 32.27
CA VAL A 97 12.94 -14.65 31.74
C VAL A 97 11.62 -14.89 32.47
N SER A 98 10.97 -13.79 32.91
CA SER A 98 9.74 -13.88 33.69
C SER A 98 8.61 -14.59 32.93
N GLU A 99 7.79 -15.35 33.67
CA GLU A 99 6.47 -15.80 33.20
C GLU A 99 5.57 -14.61 32.80
N THR A 100 5.88 -13.40 33.31
CA THR A 100 5.24 -12.12 32.98
C THR A 100 6.03 -11.27 31.97
N ASP A 101 6.81 -11.87 31.08
CA ASP A 101 7.39 -11.22 29.89
C ASP A 101 6.72 -11.76 28.61
N PHE A 102 7.04 -11.18 27.45
CA PHE A 102 6.51 -11.63 26.15
C PHE A 102 6.84 -13.11 25.87
N LEU A 103 5.90 -13.84 25.27
CA LEU A 103 6.04 -15.27 24.98
C LEU A 103 7.23 -15.55 24.05
N TYR A 104 7.51 -14.68 23.07
CA TYR A 104 8.69 -14.84 22.20
C TYR A 104 10.01 -14.77 22.99
N ARG A 105 10.09 -14.02 24.09
CA ARG A 105 11.30 -13.93 24.93
C ARG A 105 11.52 -15.20 25.75
N GLN A 106 10.44 -15.78 26.27
CA GLN A 106 10.48 -17.10 26.91
C GLN A 106 10.97 -18.17 25.92
N GLN A 107 10.49 -18.13 24.67
CA GLN A 107 10.94 -19.02 23.59
C GLN A 107 12.40 -18.79 23.19
N LEU A 108 12.86 -17.54 23.07
CA LEU A 108 14.28 -17.21 22.84
C LEU A 108 15.17 -17.73 23.97
N SER A 109 14.74 -17.61 25.24
CA SER A 109 15.46 -18.13 26.41
C SER A 109 15.56 -19.67 26.38
N GLN A 110 14.50 -20.37 26.00
CA GLN A 110 14.50 -21.83 25.80
C GLN A 110 15.45 -22.23 24.65
N LEU A 111 15.39 -21.53 23.51
CA LEU A 111 16.27 -21.78 22.37
C LEU A 111 17.75 -21.50 22.70
N ARG A 112 18.04 -20.50 23.53
CA ARG A 112 19.40 -20.18 24.02
C ARG A 112 20.08 -21.41 24.62
N GLN A 113 19.35 -22.23 25.39
CA GLN A 113 19.88 -23.47 25.99
C GLN A 113 20.38 -24.49 24.94
N SER A 114 19.88 -24.42 23.70
CA SER A 114 20.25 -25.33 22.61
C SER A 114 21.23 -24.74 21.57
N LYS A 115 21.14 -23.42 21.31
CA LYS A 115 21.87 -22.71 20.24
C LYS A 115 22.87 -21.63 20.69
N CYS A 116 23.01 -21.34 21.99
CA CYS A 116 24.07 -20.47 22.52
C CYS A 116 25.47 -20.97 22.09
N GLY A 117 26.39 -20.07 21.75
CA GLY A 117 27.70 -20.42 21.21
C GLY A 117 27.71 -20.93 19.76
N LYS A 118 26.55 -21.22 19.16
CA LYS A 118 26.42 -21.78 17.80
C LYS A 118 25.87 -20.76 16.80
N ALA A 119 24.84 -20.01 17.18
CA ALA A 119 24.15 -19.06 16.30
C ALA A 119 25.02 -17.85 15.96
N LYS A 120 25.57 -17.83 14.74
CA LYS A 120 26.39 -16.76 14.16
C LYS A 120 25.62 -15.92 13.14
N ARG A 121 24.49 -16.41 12.66
CA ARG A 121 23.64 -15.77 11.65
C ARG A 121 22.18 -15.73 12.12
N LEU A 122 21.49 -14.63 11.83
CA LEU A 122 20.08 -14.41 12.13
C LEU A 122 19.34 -14.14 10.82
N SER A 123 18.43 -15.05 10.46
CA SER A 123 17.72 -15.03 9.18
C SER A 123 16.22 -14.90 9.42
N ILE A 124 15.65 -13.74 9.09
CA ILE A 124 14.31 -13.31 9.50
C ILE A 124 13.41 -13.07 8.30
N PHE A 125 12.31 -13.81 8.21
CA PHE A 125 11.33 -13.71 7.15
C PHE A 125 10.06 -13.03 7.65
N ASP A 126 9.49 -12.06 6.92
CA ASP A 126 8.09 -11.65 7.10
C ASP A 126 7.15 -12.73 6.57
N PHE A 127 5.90 -12.73 7.04
CA PHE A 127 4.88 -13.63 6.53
C PHE A 127 4.19 -13.04 5.29
N ASP A 128 3.56 -11.87 5.47
CA ASP A 128 2.64 -11.27 4.49
C ASP A 128 3.35 -10.79 3.21
N ASN A 129 2.90 -11.31 2.07
CA ASN A 129 3.44 -11.17 0.71
C ASN A 129 4.94 -11.47 0.54
N THR A 130 5.57 -12.04 1.57
CA THR A 130 7.01 -12.33 1.61
C THR A 130 7.24 -13.84 1.54
N LEU A 131 6.66 -14.58 2.49
CA LEU A 131 6.58 -16.04 2.45
C LEU A 131 5.22 -16.50 1.89
N PHE A 132 4.14 -15.82 2.25
CA PHE A 132 2.75 -16.17 1.93
C PHE A 132 2.00 -14.98 1.31
N LYS A 133 1.31 -15.22 0.19
CA LYS A 133 0.51 -14.23 -0.56
C LYS A 133 -0.81 -13.98 0.15
N SER A 134 -0.78 -13.06 1.10
CA SER A 134 -1.97 -12.62 1.82
C SER A 134 -2.84 -11.76 0.91
N PRO A 135 -4.16 -11.98 0.84
CA PRO A 135 -5.04 -11.18 0.02
C PRO A 135 -5.03 -9.72 0.49
N ARG A 136 -4.92 -8.80 -0.45
CA ARG A 136 -5.10 -7.36 -0.23
C ARG A 136 -6.54 -6.98 -0.60
N ALA A 137 -7.05 -5.89 -0.02
CA ALA A 137 -8.33 -5.33 -0.46
C ALA A 137 -8.26 -4.91 -1.94
N ASN A 138 -9.23 -5.36 -2.74
CA ASN A 138 -9.24 -5.33 -4.19
C ASN A 138 -9.65 -3.95 -4.75
N PRO A 139 -8.76 -3.24 -5.49
CA PRO A 139 -9.04 -1.91 -6.04
C PRO A 139 -10.00 -1.91 -7.25
N ARG A 140 -10.56 -3.06 -7.63
CA ARG A 140 -11.71 -3.18 -8.55
C ARG A 140 -13.06 -3.15 -7.84
N LEU A 141 -13.09 -3.39 -6.53
CA LEU A 141 -14.31 -3.42 -5.71
C LEU A 141 -14.45 -2.16 -4.86
N TRP A 142 -13.31 -1.69 -4.32
CA TRP A 142 -13.24 -0.69 -3.27
C TRP A 142 -12.49 0.56 -3.73
N ASP A 143 -12.96 1.73 -3.31
CA ASP A 143 -12.24 2.97 -3.50
C ASP A 143 -11.02 3.08 -2.57
N GLN A 144 -10.10 4.00 -2.89
CA GLN A 144 -8.87 4.17 -2.10
C GLN A 144 -9.14 4.62 -0.65
N ARG A 145 -10.26 5.31 -0.38
CA ARG A 145 -10.68 5.66 0.98
C ARG A 145 -11.07 4.42 1.77
N LEU A 146 -11.97 3.58 1.24
CA LEU A 146 -12.36 2.33 1.90
C LEU A 146 -11.17 1.37 2.04
N ILE A 147 -10.28 1.28 1.06
CA ILE A 147 -9.03 0.50 1.19
C ILE A 147 -8.16 1.03 2.34
N GLY A 148 -8.04 2.36 2.50
CA GLY A 148 -7.34 2.96 3.63
C GLY A 148 -7.98 2.63 4.98
N MET A 149 -9.31 2.59 5.06
CA MET A 149 -10.06 2.22 6.28
C MET A 149 -10.02 0.71 6.57
N LEU A 150 -9.95 -0.13 5.54
CA LEU A 150 -9.70 -1.57 5.68
C LEU A 150 -8.29 -1.82 6.21
N GLN A 151 -7.29 -1.03 5.76
CA GLN A 151 -5.90 -1.15 6.21
C GLN A 151 -5.62 -0.48 7.57
N SER A 152 -6.55 0.34 8.10
CA SER A 152 -6.47 0.90 9.44
C SER A 152 -6.96 -0.09 10.51
N THR A 153 -6.79 0.29 11.78
CA THR A 153 -7.32 -0.46 12.94
C THR A 153 -8.83 -0.36 13.11
N ASP A 154 -9.53 0.45 12.29
CA ASP A 154 -10.98 0.69 12.45
C ASP A 154 -11.79 -0.49 11.92
N LEU A 155 -11.46 -0.95 10.70
CA LEU A 155 -12.01 -2.18 10.10
C LEU A 155 -11.04 -3.37 10.17
N GLY A 156 -9.73 -3.14 10.23
CA GLY A 156 -8.78 -4.15 10.70
C GLY A 156 -8.51 -5.33 9.76
N TRP A 157 -8.36 -5.13 8.45
CA TRP A 157 -8.09 -6.20 7.47
C TRP A 157 -6.90 -7.10 7.86
N PHE A 158 -5.77 -6.51 8.26
CA PHE A 158 -4.60 -7.30 8.69
C PHE A 158 -4.71 -7.82 10.14
N GLN A 159 -5.79 -7.48 10.84
CA GLN A 159 -6.08 -7.83 12.23
C GLN A 159 -7.19 -8.89 12.35
N ASP A 160 -7.99 -9.08 11.29
CA ASP A 160 -9.08 -10.06 11.25
C ASP A 160 -8.71 -11.35 10.48
N SER A 161 -8.64 -12.47 11.21
CA SER A 161 -8.16 -13.76 10.67
C SER A 161 -9.09 -14.41 9.64
N ARG A 162 -10.30 -13.89 9.42
CA ARG A 162 -11.14 -14.25 8.27
C ARG A 162 -10.48 -13.87 6.94
N THR A 163 -9.54 -12.92 6.92
CA THR A 163 -8.74 -12.61 5.72
C THR A 163 -7.80 -13.74 5.28
N LEU A 164 -7.50 -14.71 6.16
CA LEU A 164 -6.60 -15.84 5.88
C LEU A 164 -7.25 -17.22 6.07
N SER A 165 -8.56 -17.28 6.29
CA SER A 165 -9.26 -18.53 6.63
C SER A 165 -10.58 -18.74 5.85
N ALA A 166 -11.03 -19.99 5.83
CA ALA A 166 -12.29 -20.38 5.23
C ALA A 166 -13.50 -19.78 6.00
N PRO A 167 -14.63 -19.47 5.33
CA PRO A 167 -14.92 -19.71 3.92
C PRO A 167 -14.34 -18.65 2.96
N TYR A 168 -13.79 -17.55 3.49
CA TYR A 168 -13.46 -16.35 2.73
C TYR A 168 -12.22 -16.54 1.85
N LEU A 169 -11.12 -17.02 2.43
CA LEU A 169 -9.94 -17.47 1.68
C LEU A 169 -9.93 -19.00 1.61
N GLN A 170 -9.92 -19.55 0.40
CA GLN A 170 -9.60 -20.97 0.17
C GLN A 170 -8.10 -21.07 -0.08
N TYR A 171 -7.36 -21.47 0.96
CA TYR A 171 -5.91 -21.68 0.85
C TYR A 171 -5.58 -22.74 -0.21
N THR A 172 -4.66 -22.41 -1.11
CA THR A 172 -4.11 -23.28 -2.16
C THR A 172 -2.60 -23.09 -2.27
N ASP A 173 -1.87 -24.09 -2.80
CA ASP A 173 -0.40 -24.11 -2.83
C ASP A 173 0.24 -22.90 -3.54
N ASP A 174 -0.47 -22.32 -4.51
CA ASP A 174 -0.08 -21.11 -5.23
C ASP A 174 0.01 -19.84 -4.36
N HIS A 175 -0.50 -19.88 -3.12
CA HIS A 175 -0.35 -18.80 -2.16
C HIS A 175 1.07 -18.70 -1.59
N TRP A 176 1.91 -19.74 -1.67
CA TRP A 176 3.28 -19.65 -1.19
C TRP A 176 4.23 -19.05 -2.24
N ILE A 177 5.27 -18.38 -1.77
CA ILE A 177 6.31 -17.77 -2.60
C ILE A 177 7.49 -18.75 -2.64
N LEU A 178 7.45 -19.69 -3.59
CA LEU A 178 8.40 -20.82 -3.67
C LEU A 178 9.89 -20.42 -3.56
N PRO A 179 10.40 -19.34 -4.20
CA PRO A 179 11.80 -18.93 -4.03
C PRO A 179 12.18 -18.49 -2.61
N ILE A 180 11.18 -18.15 -1.77
CA ILE A 180 11.35 -17.84 -0.35
C ILE A 180 11.14 -19.10 0.51
N GLU A 181 10.30 -20.05 0.10
CA GLU A 181 10.27 -21.39 0.74
C GLU A 181 11.60 -22.12 0.60
N GLU A 182 12.16 -22.15 -0.62
CA GLU A 182 13.47 -22.73 -0.94
C GLU A 182 14.58 -22.07 -0.09
N LEU A 183 14.51 -20.75 0.09
CA LEU A 183 15.48 -19.99 0.88
C LEU A 183 15.33 -20.24 2.39
N VAL A 184 14.10 -20.36 2.92
CA VAL A 184 13.85 -20.80 4.30
C VAL A 184 14.41 -22.21 4.52
N GLN A 185 14.21 -23.13 3.57
CA GLN A 185 14.78 -24.47 3.69
C GLN A 185 16.31 -24.40 3.78
N VAL A 186 16.98 -23.72 2.84
CA VAL A 186 18.46 -23.58 2.82
C VAL A 186 19.00 -22.92 4.08
N GLU A 187 18.37 -21.87 4.60
CA GLU A 187 18.77 -21.25 5.87
C GLU A 187 18.53 -22.19 7.08
N SER A 188 17.46 -23.02 7.05
CA SER A 188 17.17 -24.00 8.11
C SER A 188 18.11 -25.21 8.14
N GLU A 189 18.85 -25.46 7.05
CA GLU A 189 19.88 -26.51 6.96
C GLU A 189 21.24 -26.06 7.54
N ARG A 190 21.34 -24.81 8.03
CA ARG A 190 22.55 -24.25 8.62
C ARG A 190 22.55 -24.34 10.16
N ASP A 191 23.40 -25.20 10.72
CA ASP A 191 23.59 -25.35 12.18
C ASP A 191 24.00 -24.06 12.90
N ASP A 192 24.60 -23.10 12.19
CA ASP A 192 25.08 -21.81 12.73
C ASP A 192 24.05 -20.68 12.64
N THR A 193 22.83 -20.97 12.21
CA THR A 193 21.81 -19.95 11.89
C THR A 193 20.60 -20.06 12.81
N LEU A 194 20.06 -18.92 13.23
CA LEU A 194 18.76 -18.80 13.91
C LEU A 194 17.73 -18.34 12.88
N VAL A 195 16.77 -19.20 12.55
CA VAL A 195 15.77 -18.98 11.48
C VAL A 195 14.43 -18.59 12.08
N VAL A 196 13.98 -17.37 11.77
CA VAL A 196 12.86 -16.69 12.43
C VAL A 196 11.78 -16.33 11.42
N LEU A 197 10.53 -16.67 11.72
CA LEU A 197 9.37 -16.04 11.07
C LEU A 197 8.88 -14.90 11.96
N LEU A 198 8.81 -13.67 11.45
CA LEU A 198 8.46 -12.47 12.22
C LEU A 198 7.42 -11.61 11.49
N THR A 199 6.16 -11.71 11.91
CA THR A 199 5.02 -11.02 11.29
C THR A 199 4.40 -9.93 12.17
N GLY A 200 3.82 -8.92 11.52
CA GLY A 200 2.98 -7.91 12.16
C GLY A 200 1.55 -8.36 12.50
N ARG A 201 1.11 -9.55 12.06
CA ARG A 201 -0.19 -10.15 12.43
C ARG A 201 -0.28 -10.36 13.94
N SER A 202 -1.45 -10.10 14.54
CA SER A 202 -1.64 -10.21 15.99
C SER A 202 -1.58 -11.66 16.47
N HIS A 203 -0.80 -11.93 17.51
CA HIS A 203 -0.67 -13.26 18.12
C HIS A 203 -2.02 -13.88 18.48
N HIS A 204 -2.91 -13.10 19.12
CA HIS A 204 -4.22 -13.58 19.58
C HIS A 204 -5.15 -14.02 18.43
N ALA A 205 -5.12 -13.33 17.29
CA ALA A 205 -6.03 -13.62 16.18
C ALA A 205 -5.47 -14.65 15.17
N TYR A 206 -4.15 -14.82 15.08
CA TYR A 206 -3.52 -15.56 13.99
C TYR A 206 -2.63 -16.73 14.40
N ARG A 207 -2.28 -16.94 15.68
CA ARG A 207 -1.32 -17.98 16.08
C ARG A 207 -1.66 -19.34 15.47
N ASP A 208 -2.84 -19.85 15.78
CA ASP A 208 -3.18 -21.23 15.44
C ASP A 208 -3.32 -21.40 13.92
N LEU A 209 -3.85 -20.38 13.23
CA LEU A 209 -3.97 -20.35 11.77
C LEU A 209 -2.60 -20.30 11.06
N VAL A 210 -1.66 -19.50 11.54
CA VAL A 210 -0.30 -19.42 10.96
C VAL A 210 0.48 -20.71 11.23
N LEU A 211 0.34 -21.30 12.43
CA LEU A 211 0.93 -22.60 12.74
C LEU A 211 0.29 -23.73 11.92
N GLU A 212 -1.03 -23.68 11.67
CA GLU A 212 -1.72 -24.65 10.81
C GLU A 212 -1.20 -24.55 9.37
N LEU A 213 -1.12 -23.34 8.80
CA LEU A 213 -0.58 -23.09 7.47
C LEU A 213 0.85 -23.60 7.32
N ILE A 214 1.72 -23.36 8.30
CA ILE A 214 3.11 -23.83 8.30
C ILE A 214 3.20 -25.34 8.51
N SER A 215 2.34 -25.96 9.33
CA SER A 215 2.38 -27.41 9.53
C SER A 215 2.02 -28.22 8.26
N ARG A 216 1.31 -27.60 7.30
CA ARG A 216 1.06 -28.14 5.95
C ARG A 216 2.30 -28.04 5.02
N ARG A 217 3.43 -27.50 5.51
CA ARG A 217 4.69 -27.28 4.79
C ARG A 217 5.88 -27.85 5.60
N PRO A 218 6.09 -29.17 5.63
CA PRO A 218 7.07 -29.82 6.51
C PRO A 218 8.55 -29.45 6.23
N HIS A 219 8.85 -28.85 5.08
CA HIS A 219 10.18 -28.29 4.77
C HIS A 219 10.42 -26.89 5.35
N LEU A 220 9.36 -26.14 5.72
CA LEU A 220 9.48 -24.81 6.33
C LEU A 220 9.76 -24.91 7.83
N ARG A 221 11.04 -25.05 8.16
CA ARG A 221 11.53 -25.15 9.53
C ARG A 221 12.01 -23.79 10.03
N PHE A 222 11.32 -23.25 11.03
CA PHE A 222 11.72 -22.08 11.81
C PHE A 222 12.09 -22.52 13.23
N ASP A 223 13.13 -21.93 13.81
CA ASP A 223 13.44 -22.12 15.23
C ASP A 223 12.36 -21.47 16.11
N ILE A 224 11.82 -20.33 15.66
CA ILE A 224 10.79 -19.56 16.36
C ILE A 224 9.86 -18.85 15.37
N ILE A 225 8.56 -18.84 15.69
CA ILE A 225 7.50 -18.20 14.92
C ILE A 225 6.88 -17.10 15.79
N ILE A 226 7.22 -15.86 15.46
CA ILE A 226 6.95 -14.68 16.26
C ILE A 226 5.85 -13.84 15.61
N LEU A 227 4.70 -13.77 16.28
CA LEU A 227 3.55 -12.93 15.92
C LEU A 227 3.44 -11.75 16.87
N LYS A 228 2.85 -10.65 16.42
CA LYS A 228 2.72 -9.42 17.21
C LYS A 228 1.88 -9.61 18.46
N GLU A 229 2.56 -9.84 19.58
CA GLU A 229 1.97 -9.83 20.91
C GLU A 229 1.42 -8.43 21.19
N THR A 230 0.11 -8.34 21.40
CA THR A 230 -0.58 -7.09 21.69
C THR A 230 -0.90 -7.05 23.18
N LEU A 231 -0.58 -5.96 23.87
CA LEU A 231 -0.98 -5.73 25.27
C LEU A 231 -2.51 -5.58 25.37
N THR A 232 -3.19 -6.71 25.35
CA THR A 232 -4.65 -6.86 25.34
C THR A 232 -5.10 -7.57 26.61
N ARG A 233 -6.38 -7.40 26.96
CA ARG A 233 -7.01 -7.99 28.16
C ARG A 233 -6.91 -9.52 28.28
N GLN A 234 -6.45 -10.21 27.24
CA GLN A 234 -6.32 -11.67 27.14
C GLN A 234 -4.86 -12.14 27.01
N SER A 235 -3.88 -11.24 27.10
CA SER A 235 -2.50 -11.64 27.39
C SER A 235 -2.41 -12.11 28.85
N PRO A 236 -1.65 -13.18 29.18
CA PRO A 236 -1.42 -13.60 30.58
C PRO A 236 -0.92 -12.45 31.47
N LEU A 237 -0.17 -11.53 30.87
CA LEU A 237 0.34 -10.29 31.48
C LEU A 237 -0.77 -9.40 32.08
N VAL A 238 -1.99 -9.49 31.56
CA VAL A 238 -3.13 -8.64 31.96
C VAL A 238 -4.12 -9.40 32.85
N SER A 239 -4.13 -10.74 32.85
CA SER A 239 -5.08 -11.53 33.65
C SER A 239 -4.91 -11.38 35.17
N GLN A 240 -3.83 -10.76 35.63
CA GLN A 240 -3.53 -10.56 37.05
C GLN A 240 -3.71 -9.10 37.54
N VAL A 241 -4.09 -8.17 36.64
CA VAL A 241 -4.26 -6.74 36.98
C VAL A 241 -5.72 -6.31 36.76
N GLY A 242 -6.36 -5.77 37.80
CA GLY A 242 -7.79 -5.43 37.78
C GLY A 242 -8.15 -4.27 36.85
N PHE A 243 -8.71 -4.56 35.68
CA PHE A 243 -8.95 -3.58 34.60
C PHE A 243 -10.35 -2.90 34.62
N ASP A 244 -10.81 -2.51 35.81
CA ASP A 244 -12.07 -1.78 36.03
C ASP A 244 -11.91 -0.24 36.07
N THR A 245 -10.71 0.28 36.31
CA THR A 245 -10.40 1.72 36.23
C THR A 245 -9.78 2.07 34.88
N LEU A 246 -10.60 2.59 33.95
CA LEU A 246 -10.22 2.87 32.57
C LEU A 246 -9.64 4.30 32.41
N ASP A 247 -8.51 4.55 33.08
CA ASP A 247 -7.74 5.79 32.94
C ASP A 247 -6.76 5.75 31.76
N LYS A 248 -6.28 6.94 31.38
CA LYS A 248 -5.77 7.26 30.02
C LYS A 248 -4.38 6.71 29.67
N GLU A 249 -3.82 5.81 30.46
CA GLU A 249 -2.39 5.43 30.42
C GLU A 249 -2.13 4.02 29.86
N THR A 250 -2.98 3.52 28.97
CA THR A 250 -2.58 2.39 28.11
C THR A 250 -1.66 2.94 26.99
N PRO A 251 -0.36 2.60 26.95
CA PRO A 251 0.51 3.09 25.88
C PRO A 251 0.01 2.55 24.52
N PRO A 252 0.08 3.35 23.44
CA PRO A 252 -0.33 2.89 22.12
C PRO A 252 0.51 1.67 21.71
N ALA A 253 -0.14 0.66 21.15
CA ALA A 253 0.57 -0.53 20.66
C ALA A 253 1.66 -0.11 19.66
N PRO A 254 2.92 -0.57 19.82
CA PRO A 254 4.05 -0.07 19.03
C PRO A 254 3.81 -0.25 17.53
N LEU A 255 4.35 0.64 16.69
CA LEU A 255 4.20 0.48 15.24
C LEU A 255 4.88 -0.83 14.81
N THR A 256 4.40 -1.43 13.72
CA THR A 256 4.88 -2.76 13.29
C THR A 256 6.38 -2.79 13.01
N PHE A 257 6.97 -1.67 12.57
CA PHE A 257 8.42 -1.51 12.49
C PHE A 257 9.09 -1.61 13.86
N ASP A 258 8.66 -0.77 14.80
CA ASP A 258 9.25 -0.59 16.12
C ASP A 258 9.23 -1.92 16.89
N TYR A 259 8.10 -2.63 16.80
CA TYR A 259 7.94 -4.00 17.28
C TYR A 259 8.93 -4.98 16.62
N LYS A 260 9.05 -4.99 15.28
CA LYS A 260 10.00 -5.88 14.59
C LYS A 260 11.45 -5.60 15.01
N MET A 261 11.84 -4.34 15.18
CA MET A 261 13.20 -3.97 15.57
C MET A 261 13.50 -4.29 17.04
N GLY A 262 12.51 -4.20 17.95
CA GLY A 262 12.66 -4.71 19.32
C GLY A 262 12.93 -6.21 19.37
N VAL A 263 12.18 -7.01 18.60
CA VAL A 263 12.44 -8.46 18.46
C VAL A 263 13.84 -8.74 17.89
N VAL A 264 14.33 -7.88 16.98
CA VAL A 264 15.69 -7.96 16.44
C VAL A 264 16.75 -7.67 17.51
N GLU A 265 16.66 -6.57 18.27
CA GLU A 265 17.62 -6.29 19.36
C GLU A 265 17.58 -7.38 20.45
N ASP A 266 16.40 -7.91 20.79
CA ASP A 266 16.23 -8.99 21.77
C ASP A 266 16.87 -10.32 21.31
N ALA A 267 16.63 -10.75 20.07
CA ALA A 267 17.28 -11.97 19.53
C ALA A 267 18.81 -11.80 19.44
N ILE A 268 19.28 -10.61 19.08
CA ILE A 268 20.69 -10.22 19.01
C ILE A 268 21.35 -10.11 20.41
N ALA A 269 20.56 -9.91 21.47
CA ALA A 269 21.03 -9.93 22.85
C ALA A 269 21.03 -11.35 23.45
N ALA A 270 20.00 -12.16 23.14
CA ALA A 270 19.89 -13.55 23.57
C ALA A 270 21.01 -14.46 23.00
N PHE A 271 21.50 -14.15 21.79
CA PHE A 271 22.56 -14.90 21.10
C PHE A 271 23.74 -13.97 20.75
N PRO A 272 24.68 -13.71 21.70
CA PRO A 272 25.77 -12.75 21.50
C PRO A 272 26.70 -13.05 20.32
N GLU A 273 26.79 -14.32 19.90
CA GLU A 273 27.65 -14.77 18.80
C GLU A 273 27.17 -14.39 17.40
N ILE A 274 25.94 -13.85 17.25
CA ILE A 274 25.41 -13.37 15.97
C ILE A 274 26.32 -12.27 15.40
N LYS A 275 26.76 -12.46 14.16
CA LYS A 275 27.56 -11.52 13.36
C LYS A 275 26.91 -11.13 12.04
N GLU A 276 26.02 -11.97 11.52
CA GLU A 276 25.29 -11.72 10.29
C GLU A 276 23.78 -11.60 10.56
N ILE A 277 23.15 -10.59 9.97
CA ILE A 277 21.69 -10.41 9.98
C ILE A 277 21.21 -10.36 8.53
N ALA A 278 20.20 -11.15 8.20
CA ALA A 278 19.49 -11.11 6.93
C ALA A 278 17.98 -11.03 7.18
N MET A 279 17.29 -10.09 6.53
CA MET A 279 15.85 -9.88 6.67
C MET A 279 15.15 -9.86 5.32
N TRP A 280 13.94 -10.42 5.23
CA TRP A 280 13.08 -10.38 4.04
C TRP A 280 11.70 -9.79 4.38
N ASP A 281 11.23 -8.79 3.63
CA ASP A 281 9.91 -8.12 3.81
C ASP A 281 9.41 -7.59 2.43
N ASP A 282 8.09 -7.45 2.23
CA ASP A 282 7.49 -7.08 0.93
C ASP A 282 7.35 -5.56 0.72
N ARG A 283 7.56 -4.76 1.76
CA ARG A 283 7.31 -3.32 1.73
C ARG A 283 8.62 -2.57 1.54
N ALA A 284 8.89 -2.11 0.31
CA ALA A 284 10.09 -1.33 -0.03
C ALA A 284 10.45 -0.23 1.01
N HIS A 285 9.49 0.61 1.42
CA HIS A 285 9.70 1.64 2.46
C HIS A 285 10.03 1.07 3.85
N HIS A 286 9.50 -0.10 4.23
CA HIS A 286 9.96 -0.78 5.44
C HIS A 286 11.38 -1.32 5.25
N CYS A 287 11.70 -1.91 4.09
CA CYS A 287 13.03 -2.43 3.79
C CYS A 287 14.10 -1.33 3.87
N GLU A 288 13.84 -0.17 3.26
CA GLU A 288 14.68 1.02 3.34
C GLU A 288 14.87 1.47 4.80
N ARG A 289 13.77 1.64 5.55
CA ARG A 289 13.80 2.06 6.96
C ARG A 289 14.50 1.02 7.86
N MET A 290 14.37 -0.28 7.56
CA MET A 290 15.02 -1.37 8.30
C MET A 290 16.51 -1.41 7.99
N GLN A 291 16.93 -1.28 6.73
CA GLN A 291 18.34 -1.23 6.37
C GLN A 291 19.01 -0.02 7.02
N LEU A 292 18.41 1.17 6.97
CA LEU A 292 18.96 2.37 7.61
C LEU A 292 19.11 2.25 9.14
N TYR A 293 18.24 1.45 9.78
CA TYR A 293 18.34 1.12 11.20
C TYR A 293 19.38 0.01 11.46
N LEU A 294 19.46 -1.02 10.61
CA LEU A 294 20.47 -2.08 10.71
C LEU A 294 21.89 -1.56 10.44
N ASP A 295 22.07 -0.61 9.51
CA ASP A 295 23.32 0.12 9.29
C ASP A 295 23.76 0.83 10.58
N ALA A 296 22.82 1.47 11.28
CA ALA A 296 23.07 2.14 12.55
C ALA A 296 23.32 1.15 13.70
N LEU A 297 22.62 0.01 13.74
CA LEU A 297 22.86 -1.08 14.70
C LEU A 297 24.24 -1.70 14.48
N GLN A 298 24.65 -1.89 13.22
CA GLN A 298 25.98 -2.36 12.84
C GLN A 298 27.06 -1.35 13.23
N LEU A 299 26.84 -0.04 13.04
CA LEU A 299 27.75 1.01 13.52
C LEU A 299 27.87 1.03 15.05
N ARG A 300 26.77 0.82 15.79
CA ARG A 300 26.75 0.70 17.27
C ARG A 300 27.45 -0.58 17.79
N HIS A 301 27.56 -1.62 16.97
CA HIS A 301 28.10 -2.93 17.34
C HIS A 301 29.16 -3.45 16.36
N ALA A 302 30.02 -2.57 15.83
CA ALA A 302 30.91 -2.88 14.70
C ALA A 302 31.92 -4.02 14.96
N GLU A 303 32.26 -4.30 16.21
CA GLU A 303 33.14 -5.43 16.59
C GLU A 303 32.40 -6.79 16.63
N ARG A 304 31.06 -6.77 16.55
CA ARG A 304 30.18 -7.94 16.72
C ARG A 304 29.37 -8.23 15.47
N ILE A 305 28.61 -7.25 14.98
CA ILE A 305 27.82 -7.34 13.75
C ILE A 305 28.74 -7.03 12.56
N ALA A 306 29.19 -8.08 11.87
CA ALA A 306 30.02 -7.97 10.68
C ALA A 306 29.21 -7.61 9.42
N LYS A 307 27.91 -7.97 9.38
CA LYS A 307 27.06 -7.76 8.21
C LYS A 307 25.57 -7.68 8.59
N ALA A 308 24.84 -6.74 8.02
CA ALA A 308 23.38 -6.66 8.13
C ALA A 308 22.72 -6.23 6.80
N GLU A 309 21.80 -7.03 6.26
CA GLU A 309 21.14 -6.78 4.97
C GLU A 309 19.63 -7.03 5.00
N VAL A 310 18.87 -6.16 4.33
CA VAL A 310 17.42 -6.29 4.12
C VAL A 310 17.12 -6.48 2.64
N TYR A 311 16.47 -7.60 2.32
CA TYR A 311 16.11 -8.04 0.99
C TYR A 311 14.63 -7.76 0.74
N HIS A 312 14.34 -6.75 -0.10
CA HIS A 312 12.98 -6.46 -0.54
C HIS A 312 12.46 -7.57 -1.46
N VAL A 313 11.42 -8.29 -1.01
CA VAL A 313 10.74 -9.31 -1.81
C VAL A 313 9.67 -8.63 -2.67
N PRO A 314 9.70 -8.72 -4.02
CA PRO A 314 8.72 -8.05 -4.86
C PRO A 314 7.28 -8.53 -4.54
N PRO A 315 6.35 -7.64 -4.15
CA PRO A 315 5.09 -8.02 -3.53
C PRO A 315 4.15 -8.75 -4.50
N GLN A 316 3.99 -10.06 -4.31
CA GLN A 316 3.08 -10.90 -5.09
C GLN A 316 1.63 -10.71 -4.61
N THR A 317 1.03 -9.57 -4.98
CA THR A 317 -0.34 -9.22 -4.60
C THR A 317 -1.35 -10.23 -5.15
N THR A 318 -2.07 -10.89 -4.25
CA THR A 318 -3.30 -11.63 -4.56
C THR A 318 -4.52 -10.87 -4.03
N PHE A 319 -5.71 -11.25 -4.52
CA PHE A 319 -7.01 -10.72 -4.11
C PHE A 319 -7.92 -11.88 -3.73
N MET A 320 -8.90 -11.62 -2.87
CA MET A 320 -9.91 -12.63 -2.52
C MET A 320 -10.92 -12.74 -3.67
N ASP A 321 -11.67 -13.85 -3.72
CA ASP A 321 -12.84 -13.97 -4.61
C ASP A 321 -13.81 -12.79 -4.37
N GLU A 322 -14.36 -12.20 -5.44
CA GLU A 322 -15.07 -10.93 -5.32
C GLU A 322 -16.35 -11.02 -4.48
N ASP A 323 -17.04 -12.16 -4.47
CA ASP A 323 -18.23 -12.36 -3.63
C ASP A 323 -17.85 -12.60 -2.17
N ASN A 324 -16.80 -13.38 -1.91
CA ASN A 324 -16.26 -13.56 -0.56
C ASN A 324 -15.71 -12.27 0.02
N GLU A 325 -14.99 -11.48 -0.77
CA GLU A 325 -14.42 -10.21 -0.34
C GLU A 325 -15.53 -9.20 -0.02
N ARG A 326 -16.58 -9.15 -0.84
CA ARG A 326 -17.78 -8.35 -0.54
C ARG A 326 -18.41 -8.78 0.78
N LYS A 327 -18.66 -10.08 0.99
CA LYS A 327 -19.25 -10.60 2.25
C LYS A 327 -18.40 -10.21 3.46
N LEU A 328 -17.07 -10.33 3.38
CA LEU A 328 -16.17 -9.99 4.49
C LEU A 328 -16.15 -8.48 4.77
N VAL A 329 -16.01 -7.65 3.74
CA VAL A 329 -15.98 -6.18 3.91
C VAL A 329 -17.30 -5.64 4.47
N TYR A 330 -18.46 -6.17 4.04
CA TYR A 330 -19.74 -5.83 4.65
C TYR A 330 -19.86 -6.31 6.11
N ALA A 331 -19.32 -7.48 6.47
CA ALA A 331 -19.29 -7.94 7.85
C ALA A 331 -18.44 -7.03 8.75
N LEU A 332 -17.20 -6.69 8.34
CA LEU A 332 -16.30 -5.78 9.07
C LEU A 332 -16.94 -4.40 9.30
N VAL A 333 -17.64 -3.86 8.29
CA VAL A 333 -18.36 -2.58 8.38
C VAL A 333 -19.57 -2.66 9.32
N ASN A 334 -20.34 -3.75 9.28
CA ASN A 334 -21.47 -3.94 10.19
C ASN A 334 -21.00 -4.06 11.64
N GLU A 335 -19.96 -4.86 11.90
CA GLU A 335 -19.37 -5.03 13.23
C GLU A 335 -18.78 -3.73 13.77
N HIS A 336 -18.17 -2.89 12.92
CA HIS A 336 -17.76 -1.53 13.31
C HIS A 336 -18.96 -0.68 13.69
N ASN A 337 -20.04 -0.68 12.89
CA ASN A 337 -21.26 0.07 13.19
C ASN A 337 -21.93 -0.39 14.50
N GLU A 338 -21.92 -1.70 14.78
CA GLU A 338 -22.37 -2.26 16.06
C GLU A 338 -21.51 -1.82 17.24
N ARG A 339 -20.17 -1.80 17.10
CA ARG A 339 -19.25 -1.22 18.10
C ARG A 339 -19.57 0.25 18.37
N MET A 340 -19.82 1.05 17.32
CA MET A 340 -20.19 2.46 17.42
C MET A 340 -21.56 2.65 18.11
N ALA A 341 -22.56 1.83 17.78
CA ALA A 341 -23.86 1.87 18.43
C ALA A 341 -23.81 1.47 19.92
N ALA A 342 -22.98 0.48 20.27
CA ALA A 342 -22.73 0.12 21.67
C ALA A 342 -22.04 1.26 22.44
N ALA A 343 -21.05 1.93 21.82
CA ALA A 343 -20.37 3.09 22.41
C ALA A 343 -21.32 4.29 22.60
N ALA A 344 -22.17 4.58 21.61
CA ALA A 344 -23.18 5.65 21.70
C ALA A 344 -24.17 5.40 22.85
N LYS A 345 -24.72 4.18 22.96
CA LYS A 345 -25.62 3.79 24.07
C LYS A 345 -24.97 3.96 25.45
N ARG A 346 -23.68 3.62 25.60
CA ARG A 346 -22.93 3.86 26.85
C ARG A 346 -22.79 5.34 27.18
N ARG A 347 -22.54 6.21 26.19
CA ARG A 347 -22.46 7.67 26.40
C ARG A 347 -23.80 8.26 26.86
N VAL A 348 -24.91 7.78 26.29
CA VAL A 348 -26.27 8.18 26.72
C VAL A 348 -26.54 7.72 28.16
N ALA A 349 -26.22 6.47 28.50
CA ALA A 349 -26.40 5.94 29.86
C ALA A 349 -25.55 6.67 30.93
N LEU A 350 -24.41 7.25 30.53
CA LEU A 350 -23.56 8.10 31.37
C LEU A 350 -23.99 9.59 31.40
N GLY A 351 -25.09 9.96 30.75
CA GLY A 351 -25.57 11.34 30.66
C GLY A 351 -24.73 12.27 29.74
N ILE A 352 -23.74 11.72 29.03
CA ILE A 352 -22.79 12.47 28.18
C ILE A 352 -23.45 12.89 26.85
N SER A 353 -24.60 12.34 26.49
CA SER A 353 -25.31 12.65 25.24
C SER A 353 -26.82 12.40 25.42
N ARG A 354 -27.67 13.22 24.77
CA ARG A 354 -29.13 13.00 24.75
C ARG A 354 -29.47 11.87 23.77
N ALA A 355 -30.56 11.14 24.05
CA ALA A 355 -31.12 10.18 23.11
C ALA A 355 -32.10 10.87 22.14
N GLY A 356 -32.07 10.45 20.88
CA GLY A 356 -33.18 10.62 19.94
C GLY A 356 -33.67 9.22 19.54
N ASP A 357 -34.94 8.90 19.80
CA ASP A 357 -35.45 7.53 19.66
C ASP A 357 -35.65 7.06 18.20
N ASN A 358 -35.29 7.89 17.22
CA ASN A 358 -35.30 7.61 15.78
C ASN A 358 -33.97 8.02 15.09
N GLU A 359 -32.86 8.09 15.83
CA GLU A 359 -31.55 8.52 15.29
C GLU A 359 -31.06 7.66 14.09
N PRO A 360 -30.37 8.26 13.11
CA PRO A 360 -29.65 7.54 12.07
C PRO A 360 -28.44 6.74 12.65
N LEU A 361 -27.67 6.09 11.76
CA LEU A 361 -26.42 5.43 12.14
C LEU A 361 -25.53 6.38 12.99
N PRO A 362 -25.12 6.00 14.21
CA PRO A 362 -24.54 6.95 15.16
C PRO A 362 -23.19 7.49 14.69
N VAL A 363 -22.87 8.72 15.10
CA VAL A 363 -21.65 9.44 14.71
C VAL A 363 -20.39 8.56 14.83
N GLY A 364 -19.62 8.48 13.75
CA GLY A 364 -18.45 7.58 13.62
C GLY A 364 -18.74 6.21 12.99
N SER A 365 -20.02 5.85 12.80
CA SER A 365 -20.44 4.71 11.95
C SER A 365 -20.15 4.98 10.48
N LEU A 366 -20.21 3.95 9.65
CA LEU A 366 -19.90 3.98 8.22
C LEU A 366 -21.14 3.71 7.37
N VAL A 367 -21.36 4.57 6.37
CA VAL A 367 -22.33 4.37 5.29
C VAL A 367 -21.59 3.91 4.04
N MET A 368 -21.94 2.72 3.55
CA MET A 368 -21.42 2.18 2.29
C MET A 368 -22.20 2.77 1.12
N LYS A 369 -21.49 3.28 0.09
CA LYS A 369 -22.08 3.84 -1.13
C LYS A 369 -21.35 3.33 -2.37
N GLN A 370 -22.10 2.93 -3.39
CA GLN A 370 -21.56 2.62 -4.71
C GLN A 370 -21.59 3.85 -5.63
N TYR A 371 -20.64 3.93 -6.56
CA TYR A 371 -20.57 4.95 -7.60
C TYR A 371 -19.78 4.46 -8.82
N ALA A 372 -20.13 4.95 -10.01
CA ALA A 372 -19.32 4.74 -11.20
C ALA A 372 -18.02 5.55 -11.10
N SER A 373 -16.87 4.86 -11.12
CA SER A 373 -15.56 5.51 -11.09
C SER A 373 -15.13 6.03 -12.46
N TYR A 374 -15.54 5.34 -13.53
CA TYR A 374 -15.34 5.75 -14.92
C TYR A 374 -16.31 4.96 -15.82
N THR A 375 -16.63 5.55 -16.97
CA THR A 375 -17.34 4.88 -18.06
C THR A 375 -16.35 4.49 -19.14
N GLY A 376 -16.51 3.31 -19.74
CA GLY A 376 -15.55 2.78 -20.70
C GLY A 376 -16.03 1.58 -21.48
N VAL A 377 -15.19 1.14 -22.41
CA VAL A 377 -15.38 -0.06 -23.22
C VAL A 377 -14.52 -1.19 -22.66
N PHE A 378 -15.15 -2.17 -22.01
CA PHE A 378 -14.49 -3.33 -21.41
C PHE A 378 -14.25 -4.41 -22.46
N LEU A 379 -13.00 -4.82 -22.63
CA LEU A 379 -12.59 -5.71 -23.72
C LEU A 379 -12.99 -7.16 -23.44
N THR A 380 -13.58 -7.83 -24.44
CA THR A 380 -13.89 -9.27 -24.41
C THR A 380 -12.62 -10.11 -24.22
N ARG A 381 -12.71 -11.28 -23.57
CA ARG A 381 -11.56 -12.17 -23.29
C ARG A 381 -10.73 -12.48 -24.53
N SER A 382 -11.38 -12.75 -25.67
CA SER A 382 -10.74 -12.96 -26.96
C SER A 382 -9.94 -11.73 -27.43
N SER A 383 -10.51 -10.54 -27.31
CA SER A 383 -9.85 -9.28 -27.69
C SER A 383 -8.69 -8.91 -26.76
N ARG A 384 -8.78 -9.23 -25.46
CA ARG A 384 -7.65 -9.08 -24.51
C ARG A 384 -6.47 -9.97 -24.89
N VAL A 385 -6.74 -11.24 -25.26
CA VAL A 385 -5.71 -12.16 -25.77
C VAL A 385 -5.15 -11.69 -27.12
N LEU A 386 -6.01 -11.23 -28.04
CA LEU A 386 -5.61 -10.74 -29.35
C LEU A 386 -4.69 -9.51 -29.27
N LEU A 387 -5.02 -8.55 -28.40
CA LEU A 387 -4.22 -7.35 -28.14
C LEU A 387 -2.85 -7.71 -27.55
N ARG A 388 -2.81 -8.56 -26.51
CA ARG A 388 -1.55 -9.05 -25.90
C ARG A 388 -0.68 -9.88 -26.87
N ARG A 389 -1.25 -10.48 -27.92
CA ARG A 389 -0.50 -11.18 -28.99
C ARG A 389 0.14 -10.23 -30.00
N HIS A 390 -0.51 -9.10 -30.30
CA HIS A 390 -0.02 -8.12 -31.30
C HIS A 390 0.93 -7.09 -30.68
N VAL A 391 0.74 -6.74 -29.41
CA VAL A 391 1.55 -5.75 -28.69
C VAL A 391 2.51 -6.46 -27.74
N ARG A 392 3.80 -6.43 -28.07
CA ARG A 392 4.85 -6.91 -27.16
C ARG A 392 5.08 -5.90 -26.05
N CYS A 393 4.99 -6.36 -24.80
CA CYS A 393 5.35 -5.60 -23.60
C CYS A 393 6.51 -6.30 -22.86
N PRO A 394 7.31 -5.59 -22.05
CA PRO A 394 8.30 -6.22 -21.16
C PRO A 394 7.62 -7.18 -20.17
N GLN A 395 8.29 -8.30 -19.85
CA GLN A 395 7.71 -9.37 -19.02
C GLN A 395 7.49 -8.95 -17.55
N ASN A 396 8.21 -7.93 -17.08
CA ASN A 396 8.15 -7.41 -15.71
C ASN A 396 7.22 -6.18 -15.55
N TRP A 397 6.32 -5.93 -16.51
CA TRP A 397 5.38 -4.80 -16.46
C TRP A 397 3.95 -5.26 -16.21
N SER A 398 3.23 -4.54 -15.36
CA SER A 398 1.81 -4.79 -15.06
C SER A 398 0.95 -4.59 -16.30
N SER A 399 0.07 -5.56 -16.60
CA SER A 399 -0.84 -5.47 -17.75
C SER A 399 -2.09 -4.66 -17.39
N ALA A 400 -2.45 -3.72 -18.28
CA ALA A 400 -3.66 -2.89 -18.16
C ALA A 400 -4.66 -3.12 -19.31
N ALA A 401 -4.41 -4.13 -20.16
CA ALA A 401 -5.08 -4.40 -21.44
C ALA A 401 -6.53 -4.93 -21.32
N ASP A 402 -7.33 -4.32 -20.43
CA ASP A 402 -8.64 -4.80 -20.02
C ASP A 402 -9.80 -3.89 -20.48
N HIS A 403 -9.58 -2.59 -20.65
CA HIS A 403 -10.61 -1.63 -21.08
C HIS A 403 -10.03 -0.38 -21.79
N MET A 404 -10.91 0.40 -22.42
CA MET A 404 -10.68 1.79 -22.84
C MET A 404 -11.54 2.72 -21.98
N THR A 405 -10.95 3.71 -21.33
CA THR A 405 -11.73 4.76 -20.61
C THR A 405 -12.30 5.75 -21.61
N LEU A 406 -13.57 6.14 -21.44
CA LEU A 406 -14.20 7.22 -22.20
C LEU A 406 -14.20 8.51 -21.37
N THR A 407 -14.86 8.46 -20.21
CA THR A 407 -14.94 9.58 -19.25
C THR A 407 -14.77 9.08 -17.80
N LEU A 408 -14.43 9.99 -16.89
CA LEU A 408 -14.33 9.72 -15.46
C LEU A 408 -15.69 9.99 -14.78
N GLY A 409 -16.11 9.11 -13.87
CA GLY A 409 -17.49 9.10 -13.38
C GLY A 409 -18.46 8.35 -14.32
N PRO A 410 -19.77 8.44 -14.05
CA PRO A 410 -20.81 7.98 -14.96
C PRO A 410 -20.87 8.88 -16.21
N ALA A 411 -21.37 8.34 -17.32
CA ALA A 411 -21.63 9.10 -18.54
C ALA A 411 -23.13 9.34 -18.72
N ASP A 412 -23.49 10.47 -19.33
CA ASP A 412 -24.88 10.77 -19.62
C ASP A 412 -25.43 9.83 -20.73
N PRO A 413 -26.59 9.18 -20.54
CA PRO A 413 -27.15 8.27 -21.55
C PRO A 413 -27.48 8.92 -22.89
N GLU A 414 -27.90 10.19 -22.91
CA GLU A 414 -28.13 10.93 -24.15
C GLU A 414 -26.80 11.29 -24.81
N GLU A 415 -25.78 11.67 -24.06
CA GLU A 415 -24.44 11.94 -24.62
C GLU A 415 -23.80 10.68 -25.21
N LEU A 416 -23.98 9.51 -24.59
CA LEU A 416 -23.56 8.21 -25.15
C LEU A 416 -24.31 7.89 -26.45
N ALA A 417 -25.64 8.09 -26.49
CA ALA A 417 -26.43 7.86 -27.69
C ALA A 417 -26.08 8.86 -28.82
N GLN A 418 -25.90 10.14 -28.50
CA GLN A 418 -25.57 11.20 -29.45
C GLN A 418 -24.14 11.07 -29.98
N SER A 419 -23.15 10.80 -29.12
CA SER A 419 -21.75 10.63 -29.53
C SER A 419 -21.52 9.27 -30.17
N LEU A 420 -21.77 8.18 -29.44
CA LEU A 420 -21.37 6.82 -29.83
C LEU A 420 -22.46 6.05 -30.59
N GLY A 421 -23.73 6.35 -30.37
CA GLY A 421 -24.83 5.54 -30.91
C GLY A 421 -24.93 4.16 -30.23
N ALA A 422 -24.64 4.10 -28.93
CA ALA A 422 -24.69 2.89 -28.13
C ALA A 422 -25.14 3.24 -26.70
N ALA A 423 -25.82 2.30 -26.04
CA ALA A 423 -26.19 2.41 -24.62
C ALA A 423 -25.21 1.63 -23.72
N LEU A 424 -25.29 1.84 -22.40
CA LEU A 424 -24.64 0.94 -21.44
C LEU A 424 -25.14 -0.50 -21.66
N GLY A 425 -24.22 -1.46 -21.75
CA GLY A 425 -24.49 -2.85 -22.10
C GLY A 425 -24.37 -3.20 -23.59
N ASP A 426 -24.30 -2.22 -24.51
CA ASP A 426 -24.07 -2.52 -25.93
C ASP A 426 -22.63 -3.02 -26.20
N SER A 427 -22.51 -3.95 -27.15
CA SER A 427 -21.20 -4.34 -27.68
C SER A 427 -20.77 -3.41 -28.81
N VAL A 428 -19.49 -3.03 -28.78
CA VAL A 428 -18.86 -2.11 -29.74
C VAL A 428 -17.55 -2.69 -30.26
N GLU A 429 -17.14 -2.26 -31.45
CA GLU A 429 -15.86 -2.61 -32.08
C GLU A 429 -14.92 -1.41 -32.07
N LEU A 430 -13.68 -1.62 -31.66
CA LEU A 430 -12.63 -0.60 -31.56
C LEU A 430 -11.60 -0.86 -32.66
N ILE A 431 -11.44 0.09 -33.56
CA ILE A 431 -10.43 0.04 -34.62
C ILE A 431 -9.13 0.61 -34.06
N VAL A 432 -8.16 -0.26 -33.81
CA VAL A 432 -6.83 0.10 -33.35
C VAL A 432 -5.90 0.26 -34.55
N ASP A 433 -5.18 1.38 -34.66
CA ASP A 433 -4.30 1.65 -35.81
C ASP A 433 -2.83 1.84 -35.47
N SER A 434 -2.51 2.20 -34.22
CA SER A 434 -1.16 2.63 -33.82
C SER A 434 -0.78 2.14 -32.43
N ILE A 435 0.51 1.95 -32.20
CA ILE A 435 1.14 1.71 -30.90
C ILE A 435 1.86 2.96 -30.41
N GLY A 436 1.74 3.24 -29.11
CA GLY A 436 2.36 4.36 -28.41
C GLY A 436 3.20 3.86 -27.24
N THR A 437 4.36 4.48 -27.02
CA THR A 437 5.31 4.05 -25.98
C THR A 437 6.00 5.24 -25.32
N ILE A 438 5.97 5.31 -23.99
CA ILE A 438 6.92 6.10 -23.20
C ILE A 438 7.98 5.13 -22.69
N ALA A 439 9.25 5.39 -23.03
CA ALA A 439 10.37 4.52 -22.67
C ALA A 439 10.42 4.32 -21.14
N ASN A 440 10.62 3.07 -20.72
CA ASN A 440 10.66 2.63 -19.32
C ASN A 440 9.40 2.95 -18.47
N ALA A 441 8.28 3.35 -19.07
CA ALA A 441 7.08 3.79 -18.34
C ALA A 441 5.76 3.12 -18.76
N VAL A 442 5.36 3.20 -20.04
CA VAL A 442 4.04 2.72 -20.48
C VAL A 442 3.99 2.36 -21.97
N VAL A 443 3.24 1.31 -22.31
CA VAL A 443 2.83 0.92 -23.67
C VAL A 443 1.31 1.02 -23.78
N ALA A 444 0.82 1.68 -24.82
CA ALA A 444 -0.59 1.80 -25.14
C ALA A 444 -0.83 1.61 -26.65
N VAL A 445 -2.09 1.46 -27.05
CA VAL A 445 -2.49 1.51 -28.46
C VAL A 445 -3.59 2.55 -28.68
N ARG A 446 -3.56 3.22 -29.84
CA ARG A 446 -4.54 4.23 -30.24
C ARG A 446 -5.74 3.56 -30.88
N VAL A 447 -6.93 3.93 -30.41
CA VAL A 447 -8.20 3.62 -31.09
C VAL A 447 -8.51 4.79 -32.01
N SER A 448 -8.59 4.55 -33.31
CA SER A 448 -8.88 5.58 -34.32
C SER A 448 -10.38 5.72 -34.63
N GLN A 449 -11.16 4.66 -34.40
CA GLN A 449 -12.61 4.66 -34.57
C GLN A 449 -13.27 3.74 -33.55
N ILE A 450 -14.44 4.15 -33.06
CA ILE A 450 -15.41 3.27 -32.39
C ILE A 450 -16.52 2.97 -33.40
N GLN A 451 -16.88 1.70 -33.55
CA GLN A 451 -17.98 1.24 -34.40
C GLN A 451 -19.07 0.60 -33.54
N THR A 452 -20.31 0.94 -33.81
CA THR A 452 -21.50 0.50 -33.07
C THR A 452 -22.56 0.00 -34.05
N LYS A 453 -23.64 -0.62 -33.55
CA LYS A 453 -24.74 -1.11 -34.39
C LYS A 453 -25.38 -0.01 -35.25
N THR A 454 -25.31 1.25 -34.82
CA THR A 454 -25.95 2.40 -35.50
C THR A 454 -24.95 3.33 -36.18
N LYS A 455 -23.65 3.29 -35.84
CA LYS A 455 -22.62 4.17 -36.42
C LYS A 455 -21.35 3.39 -36.78
N GLN A 456 -20.96 3.44 -38.06
CA GLN A 456 -19.69 2.87 -38.53
C GLN A 456 -18.45 3.69 -38.13
N GLN A 457 -18.64 4.96 -37.74
CA GLN A 457 -17.59 5.80 -37.19
C GLN A 457 -18.19 6.75 -36.16
N ALA A 458 -17.99 6.46 -34.88
CA ALA A 458 -18.30 7.36 -33.78
C ALA A 458 -17.06 8.15 -33.35
N THR A 459 -17.22 9.47 -33.26
CA THR A 459 -16.26 10.40 -32.65
C THR A 459 -16.62 10.62 -31.18
N SER A 460 -15.70 10.34 -30.26
CA SER A 460 -15.94 10.46 -28.83
C SER A 460 -15.68 11.89 -28.35
N ALA A 461 -16.71 12.74 -28.41
CA ALA A 461 -16.70 14.07 -27.77
C ALA A 461 -16.52 13.96 -26.23
N LEU A 462 -16.98 12.85 -25.67
CA LEU A 462 -16.85 12.40 -24.26
C LEU A 462 -15.41 12.29 -23.73
N SER A 463 -14.37 12.37 -24.57
CA SER A 463 -13.00 11.99 -24.21
C SER A 463 -11.94 12.94 -24.75
N GLN A 464 -10.84 13.12 -24.01
CA GLN A 464 -9.63 13.77 -24.53
C GLN A 464 -9.03 12.93 -25.67
N GLU A 465 -8.79 13.55 -26.84
CA GLU A 465 -8.02 12.90 -27.90
C GLU A 465 -6.52 12.80 -27.53
N PRO A 466 -5.82 11.73 -27.94
CA PRO A 466 -6.33 10.57 -28.68
C PRO A 466 -7.00 9.54 -27.75
N LEU A 467 -8.00 8.80 -28.27
CA LEU A 467 -8.51 7.59 -27.61
C LEU A 467 -7.41 6.52 -27.55
N TYR A 468 -7.21 5.88 -26.38
CA TYR A 468 -6.21 4.83 -26.20
C TYR A 468 -6.63 3.72 -25.23
N ILE A 469 -6.05 2.53 -25.44
CA ILE A 469 -6.05 1.41 -24.49
C ILE A 469 -4.63 1.27 -23.95
N THR A 470 -4.42 1.41 -22.64
CA THR A 470 -3.14 1.08 -22.01
C THR A 470 -2.95 -0.43 -22.02
N VAL A 471 -1.82 -0.93 -22.53
CA VAL A 471 -1.56 -2.38 -22.64
C VAL A 471 -0.73 -2.87 -21.46
N ALA A 472 0.33 -2.15 -21.09
CA ALA A 472 1.14 -2.42 -19.90
C ALA A 472 1.88 -1.18 -19.40
N TYR A 473 2.25 -1.15 -18.12
CA TYR A 473 2.98 -0.05 -17.47
C TYR A 473 4.02 -0.57 -16.46
N ASN A 474 5.08 0.21 -16.25
CA ASN A 474 6.21 -0.16 -15.40
C ASN A 474 5.95 0.18 -13.92
N GLU A 475 5.07 -0.58 -13.29
CA GLU A 475 4.73 -0.45 -11.87
C GLU A 475 5.95 -0.56 -10.92
N PRO A 476 6.93 -1.46 -11.14
CA PRO A 476 8.14 -1.50 -10.32
C PRO A 476 9.00 -0.22 -10.35
N ALA A 477 8.81 0.66 -11.33
CA ALA A 477 9.44 1.98 -11.41
C ALA A 477 8.48 3.13 -11.06
N GLY A 478 7.36 2.84 -10.38
CA GLY A 478 6.40 3.83 -9.88
C GLY A 478 5.43 4.41 -10.91
N PHE A 479 5.48 3.95 -12.17
CA PHE A 479 4.56 4.43 -13.21
C PHE A 479 3.16 3.81 -13.05
N ARG A 480 2.15 4.49 -13.61
CA ARG A 480 0.74 4.05 -13.58
C ARG A 480 0.15 4.00 -14.98
N SER A 481 -0.90 3.20 -15.17
CA SER A 481 -1.60 3.06 -16.45
C SER A 481 -2.07 4.38 -17.07
N SER A 482 -2.39 5.38 -16.23
CA SER A 482 -2.81 6.73 -16.62
C SER A 482 -1.70 7.61 -17.24
N TYR A 483 -0.44 7.17 -17.23
CA TYR A 483 0.64 7.86 -17.95
C TYR A 483 0.50 7.76 -19.48
N ALA A 484 -0.34 6.85 -19.99
CA ALA A 484 -0.57 6.69 -21.43
C ALA A 484 -1.12 7.98 -22.11
N LYS A 485 -1.85 8.83 -21.37
CA LYS A 485 -2.29 10.15 -21.87
C LYS A 485 -1.14 11.08 -22.29
N ASN A 486 0.07 10.84 -21.80
CA ASN A 486 1.26 11.65 -22.10
C ASN A 486 1.99 11.18 -23.39
N ILE A 487 1.44 10.21 -24.13
CA ILE A 487 2.06 9.70 -25.37
C ILE A 487 1.85 10.70 -26.51
N ALA A 488 2.88 11.49 -26.79
CA ALA A 488 2.90 12.44 -27.91
C ALA A 488 3.25 11.81 -29.28
N ARG A 489 3.74 10.56 -29.32
CA ARG A 489 4.20 9.89 -30.57
C ARG A 489 3.60 8.50 -30.71
N TRP A 490 2.74 8.35 -31.72
CA TRP A 490 2.08 7.09 -32.10
C TRP A 490 2.68 6.58 -33.41
N LYS A 491 2.97 5.27 -33.47
CA LYS A 491 3.55 4.60 -34.65
C LYS A 491 2.50 3.63 -35.23
N PRO A 492 2.24 3.60 -36.54
CA PRO A 492 1.31 2.64 -37.13
C PRO A 492 1.65 1.19 -36.78
N LEU A 493 0.62 0.36 -36.58
CA LEU A 493 0.77 -1.08 -36.35
C LEU A 493 1.30 -1.77 -37.62
N ARG A 494 2.28 -2.68 -37.44
CA ARG A 494 2.88 -3.44 -38.56
C ARG A 494 1.91 -4.38 -39.27
N SER A 495 0.79 -4.72 -38.62
CA SER A 495 -0.27 -5.60 -39.14
C SER A 495 -1.33 -4.85 -39.96
N GLY A 496 -1.21 -3.53 -40.13
CA GLY A 496 -2.37 -2.69 -40.43
C GLY A 496 -3.27 -2.57 -39.19
N THR A 497 -4.57 -2.33 -39.39
CA THR A 497 -5.51 -2.16 -38.29
C THR A 497 -5.79 -3.46 -37.53
N LEU A 498 -6.15 -3.33 -36.26
CA LEU A 498 -6.53 -4.41 -35.35
C LEU A 498 -7.91 -4.10 -34.78
N VAL A 499 -8.89 -4.99 -35.00
CA VAL A 499 -10.25 -4.83 -34.49
C VAL A 499 -10.40 -5.55 -33.14
N LEU A 500 -10.86 -4.83 -32.12
CA LEU A 500 -11.14 -5.37 -30.79
C LEU A 500 -12.63 -5.24 -30.45
N ARG A 501 -13.23 -6.29 -29.87
CA ARG A 501 -14.62 -6.29 -29.39
C ARG A 501 -14.67 -5.99 -27.89
N GLY A 502 -15.55 -5.08 -27.49
CA GLY A 502 -15.84 -4.81 -26.09
C GLY A 502 -17.32 -4.60 -25.80
N VAL A 503 -17.63 -4.26 -24.56
CA VAL A 503 -18.96 -3.86 -24.08
C VAL A 503 -18.84 -2.50 -23.39
N LEU A 504 -19.72 -1.57 -23.74
CA LEU A 504 -19.82 -0.26 -23.11
C LEU A 504 -20.44 -0.40 -21.70
N GLY A 505 -19.83 0.20 -20.68
CA GLY A 505 -20.31 0.06 -19.30
C GLY A 505 -19.60 1.00 -18.32
N GLU A 506 -19.85 0.79 -17.03
CA GLU A 506 -19.29 1.57 -15.93
C GLU A 506 -18.47 0.69 -14.97
N HIS A 507 -17.36 1.22 -14.45
CA HIS A 507 -16.59 0.57 -13.39
C HIS A 507 -17.09 1.02 -12.01
N ILE A 508 -18.01 0.24 -11.42
CA ILE A 508 -18.62 0.56 -10.12
C ILE A 508 -17.65 0.24 -8.97
N LEU A 509 -17.29 1.26 -8.20
CA LEU A 509 -16.57 1.12 -6.92
C LEU A 509 -17.52 1.34 -5.74
N THR A 510 -17.19 0.74 -4.60
CA THR A 510 -17.84 1.01 -3.32
C THR A 510 -16.90 1.80 -2.41
N THR A 511 -17.44 2.80 -1.72
CA THR A 511 -16.73 3.60 -0.71
C THR A 511 -17.48 3.57 0.62
N ALA A 512 -16.76 3.79 1.72
CA ALA A 512 -17.34 4.08 3.02
C ALA A 512 -17.20 5.58 3.34
N SER A 513 -18.27 6.17 3.87
CA SER A 513 -18.24 7.50 4.48
C SER A 513 -18.61 7.42 5.95
N ILE A 514 -17.79 8.04 6.80
CA ILE A 514 -18.10 8.21 8.22
C ILE A 514 -19.33 9.13 8.36
N VAL A 515 -20.30 8.74 9.17
CA VAL A 515 -21.37 9.61 9.62
C VAL A 515 -20.75 10.69 10.51
N ALA A 516 -20.65 11.90 9.96
CA ALA A 516 -20.29 13.08 10.73
C ALA A 516 -21.39 13.40 11.75
N PRO A 517 -21.06 14.08 12.87
CA PRO A 517 -22.10 14.74 13.66
C PRO A 517 -22.87 15.72 12.78
N GLU A 518 -24.17 15.90 13.04
CA GLU A 518 -24.91 16.97 12.40
C GLU A 518 -24.22 18.30 12.70
N VAL A 519 -23.74 18.96 11.64
CA VAL A 519 -23.12 20.27 11.77
C VAL A 519 -24.26 21.27 11.91
N VAL A 520 -24.68 21.50 13.16
CA VAL A 520 -25.51 22.65 13.53
C VAL A 520 -24.82 23.89 12.98
N VAL A 521 -25.40 24.48 11.94
CA VAL A 521 -24.83 25.66 11.28
C VAL A 521 -25.11 26.85 12.18
N ASP A 522 -24.13 27.19 13.02
CA ASP A 522 -23.99 28.46 13.72
C ASP A 522 -24.61 29.61 12.88
N GLU A 523 -25.74 30.17 13.31
CA GLU A 523 -26.41 31.26 12.57
C GLU A 523 -25.46 32.45 12.42
N VAL A 524 -24.77 32.80 13.52
CA VAL A 524 -23.66 33.76 13.51
C VAL A 524 -22.36 32.98 13.38
N LYS A 525 -21.72 33.11 12.21
CA LYS A 525 -20.39 32.52 11.92
C LYS A 525 -19.30 33.20 12.76
N ILE A 526 -19.10 32.73 13.99
CA ILE A 526 -18.13 33.29 14.97
C ILE A 526 -16.75 33.46 14.35
N GLY A 527 -16.23 32.46 13.63
CA GLY A 527 -14.92 32.55 12.97
C GLY A 527 -14.82 33.68 11.92
N GLY A 528 -15.95 34.07 11.30
CA GLY A 528 -16.02 35.23 10.42
C GLY A 528 -15.92 36.55 11.18
N LEU A 529 -16.52 36.64 12.37
CA LEU A 529 -16.38 37.81 13.26
C LEU A 529 -14.96 37.93 13.81
N VAL A 530 -14.37 36.82 14.25
CA VAL A 530 -12.97 36.75 14.70
C VAL A 530 -12.02 37.26 13.60
N CYS A 531 -12.17 36.80 12.35
CA CYS A 531 -11.33 37.28 11.24
C CYS A 531 -11.65 38.72 10.77
N GLN A 532 -12.81 39.28 11.13
CA GLN A 532 -13.13 40.69 10.90
C GLN A 532 -12.52 41.61 11.96
N GLN A 533 -12.47 41.16 13.22
CA GLN A 533 -11.90 41.89 14.34
C GLN A 533 -10.36 41.84 14.35
N TRP A 534 -9.78 40.67 14.03
CA TRP A 534 -8.33 40.43 14.02
C TRP A 534 -7.90 39.70 12.73
N PRO A 535 -7.77 40.41 11.58
CA PRO A 535 -7.41 39.83 10.29
C PRO A 535 -5.98 39.25 10.22
N GLU A 536 -5.15 39.47 11.24
CA GLU A 536 -3.83 38.86 11.41
C GLU A 536 -3.86 37.39 11.82
N LEU A 537 -4.92 36.93 12.51
CA LEU A 537 -5.05 35.56 13.00
C LEU A 537 -5.21 34.55 11.84
N LYS A 538 -4.51 33.41 11.91
CA LYS A 538 -4.48 32.41 10.82
C LYS A 538 -4.56 30.98 11.34
N GLY A 539 -5.21 30.11 10.57
CA GLY A 539 -5.24 28.66 10.81
C GLY A 539 -5.67 28.29 12.23
N ARG A 540 -4.72 27.76 13.02
CA ARG A 540 -4.96 27.27 14.39
C ARG A 540 -5.40 28.37 15.35
N ASP A 541 -4.91 29.60 15.17
CA ASP A 541 -5.13 30.70 16.12
C ASP A 541 -6.57 31.22 16.06
N ILE A 542 -7.16 31.22 14.85
CA ILE A 542 -8.61 31.45 14.66
C ILE A 542 -9.40 30.37 15.41
N GLY A 543 -8.98 29.11 15.33
CA GLY A 543 -9.63 28.00 16.05
C GLY A 543 -9.60 28.18 17.57
N THR A 544 -8.46 28.60 18.12
CA THR A 544 -8.31 28.94 19.55
C THR A 544 -9.20 30.12 19.94
N ALA A 545 -9.20 31.21 19.16
CA ALA A 545 -10.04 32.38 19.43
C ALA A 545 -11.54 32.04 19.38
N VAL A 546 -12.00 31.26 18.39
CA VAL A 546 -13.39 30.78 18.30
C VAL A 546 -13.77 29.90 19.50
N ALA A 547 -12.85 29.09 20.02
CA ALA A 547 -13.09 28.30 21.23
C ALA A 547 -13.25 29.21 22.46
N SER A 548 -12.41 30.23 22.64
CA SER A 548 -12.54 31.22 23.71
C SER A 548 -13.85 32.03 23.63
N VAL A 549 -14.27 32.41 22.42
CA VAL A 549 -15.57 33.07 22.21
C VAL A 549 -16.72 32.17 22.62
N ARG A 550 -16.72 30.89 22.19
CA ARG A 550 -17.76 29.92 22.56
C ARG A 550 -17.79 29.64 24.06
N GLN A 551 -16.64 29.59 24.75
CA GLN A 551 -16.59 29.46 26.20
C GLN A 551 -17.23 30.69 26.87
N LYS A 552 -16.79 31.90 26.51
CA LYS A 552 -17.31 33.15 27.09
C LYS A 552 -18.79 33.40 26.76
N MET A 553 -19.29 32.89 25.64
CA MET A 553 -20.72 32.80 25.32
C MET A 553 -21.47 31.86 26.27
N ALA A 554 -20.94 30.65 26.51
CA ALA A 554 -21.54 29.70 27.45
C ALA A 554 -21.56 30.24 28.89
N ASP A 555 -20.46 30.86 29.34
CA ASP A 555 -20.33 31.49 30.66
C ASP A 555 -21.36 32.62 30.87
N GLN A 556 -21.80 33.28 29.79
CA GLN A 556 -22.80 34.36 29.80
C GLN A 556 -24.22 33.91 29.40
N GLY A 557 -24.44 32.62 29.10
CA GLY A 557 -25.74 32.12 28.62
C GLY A 557 -26.17 32.67 27.26
N VAL A 558 -25.22 33.06 26.39
CA VAL A 558 -25.49 33.63 25.06
C VAL A 558 -25.52 32.51 24.01
N GLU A 559 -26.73 32.12 23.60
CA GLU A 559 -26.94 31.17 22.50
C GLU A 559 -26.47 31.74 21.15
N ASN A 560 -25.93 30.87 20.27
CA ASN A 560 -25.48 31.28 18.95
C ASN A 560 -26.64 31.38 17.93
N ASN A 561 -27.42 32.44 18.04
CA ASN A 561 -28.48 32.81 17.11
C ASN A 561 -28.30 34.26 16.62
N GLU A 562 -28.90 34.60 15.48
CA GLU A 562 -28.79 35.91 14.83
C GLU A 562 -29.34 37.04 15.72
N GLN A 563 -30.33 36.74 16.58
CA GLN A 563 -30.86 37.70 17.57
C GLN A 563 -29.80 38.12 18.61
N ASN A 564 -28.87 37.22 18.94
CA ASN A 564 -27.75 37.49 19.84
C ASN A 564 -26.50 38.06 19.13
N ARG A 565 -26.50 38.27 17.80
CA ARG A 565 -25.31 38.72 17.03
C ARG A 565 -24.56 39.88 17.69
N GLY A 566 -25.27 40.90 18.18
CA GLY A 566 -24.65 42.04 18.87
C GLY A 566 -23.79 41.62 20.06
N LYS A 567 -24.37 40.84 20.98
CA LYS A 567 -23.65 40.29 22.14
C LYS A 567 -22.47 39.41 21.73
N ILE A 568 -22.60 38.65 20.65
CA ILE A 568 -21.53 37.79 20.13
C ILE A 568 -20.37 38.65 19.60
N VAL A 569 -20.66 39.76 18.92
CA VAL A 569 -19.65 40.78 18.54
C VAL A 569 -19.01 41.42 19.77
N ASP A 570 -19.79 41.77 20.80
CA ASP A 570 -19.25 42.33 22.05
C ASP A 570 -18.33 41.33 22.79
N ILE A 571 -18.70 40.04 22.79
CA ILE A 571 -17.88 38.96 23.36
C ILE A 571 -16.58 38.77 22.56
N VAL A 572 -16.64 38.82 21.23
CA VAL A 572 -15.46 38.83 20.34
C VAL A 572 -14.58 40.04 20.69
N SER A 573 -15.07 41.26 20.55
CA SER A 573 -14.31 42.50 20.79
C SER A 573 -13.79 42.71 22.22
N SER A 574 -14.11 41.81 23.16
CA SER A 574 -13.64 41.84 24.55
C SER A 574 -12.78 40.64 24.96
N LEU A 575 -12.25 39.87 24.00
CA LEU A 575 -11.46 38.65 24.27
C LEU A 575 -9.95 38.77 24.06
N PHE A 576 -9.48 39.81 23.37
CA PHE A 576 -8.07 40.15 23.17
C PHE A 576 -7.90 41.67 23.15
#